data_AF-V7ENV7-F1
#
_entry.id   AF-V7ENV7-F1
#
_cell.length_a   1.000
_cell.length_b   1.000
_cell.length_c   1.000
_cell.angle_alpha   90.00
_cell.angle_beta   90.00
_cell.angle_gamma   90.00
#
_symmetry.space_group_name_H-M   'P 1'
#
loop_
_entity.id
_entity.type
_entity.pdbx_description
1 polymer ?
#
loop_
_entity_poly.entity_id
_entity_poly.type
_entity_poly.pdbx_seq_one_letter_code
_entity_poly.pdbx_strand_id
1 'polypeptide(L)'
;MDVVSDCGMSAPGLLEAAPEVFARTELACLVRGTRVETAAGLVAVEDIRDGMLVETMDNGLQPVRRVLSKVVDGTGALAPVVFDAGVLGNARSLRVSPHHRMMVTGWRAELATGEPEILVEARHLVDRAGVRVEPVASVEYFHLLFDRHEIVFAEGAPTESYHPFAADAASLSPATLAEIVAIFPQAATALQACRPVRPCADAAEAALLLA
;
A
#
# COMPACT_ATOMS: atom_id res chain seq x y z
N MET A 1 -25.28 17.64 -15.21
CA MET A 1 -23.99 17.68 -15.94
C MET A 1 -22.94 17.85 -14.88
N ASP A 2 -22.37 16.75 -14.41
CA ASP A 2 -21.08 16.77 -13.73
C ASP A 2 -20.39 15.43 -13.96
N VAL A 3 -19.09 15.54 -14.09
CA VAL A 3 -18.24 14.79 -15.01
C VAL A 3 -17.70 13.54 -14.30
N VAL A 4 -18.40 12.41 -14.43
CA VAL A 4 -17.78 11.10 -14.27
C VAL A 4 -17.15 10.73 -15.62
N SER A 5 -16.09 11.44 -15.99
CA SER A 5 -15.28 11.07 -17.15
C SER A 5 -14.33 9.97 -16.72
N ASP A 6 -14.86 8.75 -16.76
CA ASP A 6 -14.18 7.54 -17.21
C ASP A 6 -12.66 7.69 -17.39
N CYS A 7 -11.89 7.40 -16.34
CA CYS A 7 -10.49 7.03 -16.50
C CYS A 7 -10.41 5.56 -16.96
N GLY A 8 -11.10 5.26 -18.06
CA GLY A 8 -10.95 4.04 -18.83
C GLY A 8 -9.65 4.10 -19.63
N MET A 9 -8.53 4.02 -18.93
CA MET A 9 -7.22 3.79 -19.53
C MET A 9 -6.67 2.54 -18.89
N SER A 10 -6.69 1.41 -19.61
CA SER A 10 -5.76 0.32 -19.30
C SER A 10 -4.39 0.95 -19.09
N ALA A 11 -3.71 0.64 -17.99
CA ALA A 11 -2.46 1.27 -17.57
C ALA A 11 -1.23 0.42 -17.97
N PRO A 12 -0.94 0.15 -19.27
CA PRO A 12 0.16 -0.71 -19.64
C PRO A 12 1.50 -0.17 -19.12
N GLY A 13 1.68 1.16 -19.10
CA GLY A 13 2.92 1.77 -18.61
C GLY A 13 3.19 1.59 -17.10
N LEU A 14 2.14 1.46 -16.28
CA LEU A 14 2.28 1.27 -14.83
C LEU A 14 2.79 -0.14 -14.52
N LEU A 15 2.17 -1.13 -15.13
CA LEU A 15 2.51 -2.55 -14.95
C LEU A 15 3.88 -2.88 -15.54
N GLU A 16 4.26 -2.22 -16.64
CA GLU A 16 5.59 -2.35 -17.24
C GLU A 16 6.70 -1.77 -16.37
N ALA A 17 6.50 -0.58 -15.78
CA ALA A 17 7.52 0.08 -14.97
C ALA A 17 7.60 -0.45 -13.54
N ALA A 18 6.53 -1.07 -13.03
CA ALA A 18 6.44 -1.49 -11.64
C ALA A 18 7.59 -2.37 -11.14
N PRO A 19 8.10 -3.39 -11.88
CA PRO A 19 9.22 -4.20 -11.42
C PRO A 19 10.50 -3.39 -11.18
N GLU A 20 10.81 -2.42 -12.04
CA GLU A 20 12.02 -1.61 -11.92
C GLU A 20 11.90 -0.55 -10.84
N VAL A 21 10.74 0.07 -10.70
CA VAL A 21 10.43 0.95 -9.57
C VAL A 21 10.53 0.16 -8.27
N PHE A 22 9.94 -1.03 -8.20
CA PHE A 22 10.01 -1.89 -7.02
C PHE A 22 11.43 -2.31 -6.66
N ALA A 23 12.27 -2.63 -7.65
CA ALA A 23 13.67 -2.94 -7.43
C ALA A 23 14.45 -1.78 -6.78
N ARG A 24 14.00 -0.54 -7.01
CA ARG A 24 14.71 0.69 -6.61
C ARG A 24 14.07 1.41 -5.42
N THR A 25 12.90 0.97 -4.96
CA THR A 25 12.08 1.73 -4.01
C THR A 25 11.51 0.85 -2.91
N GLU A 26 11.34 1.42 -1.72
CA GLU A 26 10.80 0.74 -0.53
C GLU A 26 9.32 1.08 -0.34
N LEU A 27 8.56 0.93 -1.42
CA LEU A 27 7.14 1.27 -1.42
C LEU A 27 6.34 0.18 -0.69
N ALA A 28 5.09 0.49 -0.33
CA ALA A 28 4.20 -0.28 0.55
C ALA A 28 4.14 -1.81 0.33
N CYS A 29 4.60 -2.62 1.29
CA CYS A 29 4.66 -4.08 1.18
C CYS A 29 3.88 -4.82 2.28
N LEU A 30 3.24 -5.94 1.92
CA LEU A 30 2.79 -6.96 2.86
C LEU A 30 3.92 -7.96 3.13
N VAL A 31 4.03 -8.48 4.35
CA VAL A 31 5.03 -9.51 4.69
C VAL A 31 4.50 -10.90 4.37
N ARG A 32 5.40 -11.81 3.95
CA ARG A 32 5.13 -13.25 3.81
C ARG A 32 4.29 -13.82 4.95
N GLY A 33 3.29 -14.65 4.62
CA GLY A 33 2.37 -15.28 5.57
C GLY A 33 1.17 -14.42 5.95
N THR A 34 1.13 -13.16 5.51
CA THR A 34 -0.06 -12.30 5.57
C THR A 34 -1.14 -12.87 4.68
N ARG A 35 -2.34 -13.03 5.21
CA ARG A 35 -3.51 -13.53 4.46
C ARG A 35 -4.31 -12.37 3.92
N VAL A 36 -4.70 -12.46 2.65
CA VAL A 36 -5.53 -11.48 1.96
C VAL A 36 -6.88 -12.10 1.64
N GLU A 37 -7.95 -11.32 1.74
CA GLU A 37 -9.29 -11.74 1.34
C GLU A 37 -9.38 -11.88 -0.19
N THR A 38 -9.79 -13.05 -0.66
CA THR A 38 -9.93 -13.38 -2.08
C THR A 38 -11.26 -14.05 -2.35
N ALA A 39 -11.61 -14.24 -3.63
CA ALA A 39 -12.77 -15.03 -4.03
C ALA A 39 -12.74 -16.48 -3.50
N ALA A 40 -11.56 -17.01 -3.16
CA ALA A 40 -11.37 -18.35 -2.61
C ALA A 40 -11.25 -18.35 -1.06
N GLY A 41 -11.54 -17.23 -0.41
CA GLY A 41 -11.33 -17.01 1.01
C GLY A 41 -9.96 -16.40 1.33
N LEU A 42 -9.45 -16.63 2.53
CA LEU A 42 -8.17 -16.08 2.99
C LEU A 42 -6.99 -16.85 2.38
N VAL A 43 -6.23 -16.18 1.51
CA VAL A 43 -5.06 -16.75 0.82
C VAL A 43 -3.79 -16.05 1.29
N ALA A 44 -2.72 -16.80 1.57
CA ALA A 44 -1.44 -16.20 1.93
C ALA A 44 -0.88 -15.39 0.75
N VAL A 45 -0.30 -14.22 1.02
CA VAL A 45 0.14 -13.28 -0.02
C VAL A 45 1.15 -13.90 -0.98
N GLU A 46 2.00 -14.80 -0.50
CA GLU A 46 2.97 -15.55 -1.32
C GLU A 46 2.34 -16.57 -2.27
N ASP A 47 1.07 -16.93 -2.05
CA ASP A 47 0.30 -17.86 -2.87
C ASP A 47 -0.63 -17.15 -3.86
N ILE A 48 -0.77 -15.83 -3.75
CA ILE A 48 -1.53 -15.03 -4.73
C ILE A 48 -0.76 -15.01 -6.05
N ARG A 49 -1.52 -15.07 -7.16
CA ARG A 49 -0.99 -15.12 -8.53
C ARG A 49 -1.69 -14.10 -9.40
N ASP A 50 -1.03 -13.69 -10.48
CA ASP A 50 -1.63 -12.86 -11.52
C ASP A 50 -2.96 -13.47 -12.00
N GLY A 51 -3.98 -12.63 -12.11
CA GLY A 51 -5.36 -13.00 -12.45
C GLY A 51 -6.23 -13.45 -11.29
N MET A 52 -5.67 -13.71 -10.09
CA MET A 52 -6.46 -14.07 -8.91
C MET A 52 -7.36 -12.90 -8.48
N LEU A 53 -8.60 -13.21 -8.13
CA LEU A 53 -9.58 -12.22 -7.68
C LEU A 53 -9.42 -11.94 -6.18
N VAL A 54 -9.02 -10.72 -5.83
CA VAL A 54 -8.88 -10.22 -4.46
C VAL A 54 -10.08 -9.32 -4.15
N GLU A 55 -10.64 -9.45 -2.94
CA GLU A 55 -11.71 -8.57 -2.49
C GLU A 55 -11.15 -7.17 -2.23
N THR A 56 -11.75 -6.16 -2.85
CA THR A 56 -11.42 -4.75 -2.63
C THR A 56 -12.61 -3.99 -2.08
N MET A 57 -12.33 -2.95 -1.29
CA MET A 57 -13.37 -2.20 -0.58
C MET A 57 -14.38 -1.52 -1.51
N ASP A 58 -13.90 -0.88 -2.57
CA ASP A 58 -14.73 -0.01 -3.41
C ASP A 58 -15.27 -0.71 -4.67
N ASN A 59 -14.56 -1.75 -5.16
CA ASN A 59 -14.82 -2.35 -6.46
C ASN A 59 -15.10 -3.87 -6.38
N GLY A 60 -15.26 -4.42 -5.17
CA GLY A 60 -15.46 -5.85 -4.95
C GLY A 60 -14.29 -6.69 -5.45
N LEU A 61 -14.57 -7.88 -6.00
CA LEU A 61 -13.52 -8.77 -6.52
C LEU A 61 -12.80 -8.17 -7.75
N GLN A 62 -11.53 -7.79 -7.58
CA GLN A 62 -10.67 -7.28 -8.65
C GLN A 62 -9.53 -8.26 -8.97
N PRO A 63 -9.18 -8.43 -10.27
CA PRO A 63 -8.06 -9.28 -10.66
C PRO A 63 -6.72 -8.62 -10.33
N VAL A 64 -5.86 -9.33 -9.61
CA VAL A 64 -4.47 -8.94 -9.43
C VAL A 64 -3.78 -8.96 -10.79
N ARG A 65 -3.24 -7.83 -11.23
CA ARG A 65 -2.53 -7.70 -12.50
C ARG A 65 -1.11 -8.19 -12.42
N ARG A 66 -0.47 -7.97 -11.27
CA ARG A 66 0.89 -8.42 -11.02
C ARG A 66 1.13 -8.63 -9.55
N VAL A 67 1.84 -9.69 -9.21
CA VAL A 67 2.47 -9.86 -7.89
C VAL A 67 3.97 -9.63 -8.01
N LEU A 68 4.53 -8.77 -7.17
CA LEU A 68 5.98 -8.56 -7.05
C LEU A 68 6.43 -8.95 -5.65
N SER A 69 7.62 -9.54 -5.53
CA SER A 69 8.21 -9.83 -4.22
C SER A 69 9.73 -9.66 -4.20
N LYS A 70 10.26 -9.33 -3.02
CA LYS A 70 11.70 -9.24 -2.77
C LYS A 70 12.03 -9.61 -1.34
N VAL A 71 13.18 -10.24 -1.17
CA VAL A 71 13.78 -10.53 0.14
C VAL A 71 14.80 -9.45 0.46
N VAL A 72 14.72 -8.89 1.66
CA VAL A 72 15.64 -7.83 2.13
C VAL A 72 16.10 -8.12 3.56
N ASP A 73 17.13 -7.40 4.01
CA ASP A 73 17.44 -7.29 5.43
C ASP A 73 16.32 -6.50 6.13
N GLY A 74 15.71 -7.11 7.13
CA GLY A 74 14.56 -6.55 7.84
C GLY A 74 14.97 -5.71 9.05
N THR A 75 16.06 -4.95 8.95
CA THR A 75 16.52 -4.05 10.01
C THR A 75 16.53 -2.59 9.54
N GLY A 76 16.74 -1.65 10.45
CA GLY A 76 16.78 -0.22 10.12
C GLY A 76 15.49 0.28 9.46
N ALA A 77 15.62 0.95 8.30
CA ALA A 77 14.51 1.55 7.57
C ALA A 77 13.54 0.52 6.96
N LEU A 78 13.97 -0.74 6.84
CA LEU A 78 13.18 -1.85 6.29
C LEU A 78 12.62 -2.79 7.35
N ALA A 79 12.81 -2.46 8.63
CA ALA A 79 12.30 -3.28 9.73
C ALA A 79 10.77 -3.31 9.72
N PRO A 80 10.14 -4.50 9.69
CA PRO A 80 8.69 -4.63 9.67
C PRO A 80 8.02 -3.86 10.81
N VAL A 81 6.87 -3.25 10.51
CA VAL A 81 5.93 -2.78 11.53
C VAL A 81 4.90 -3.87 11.76
N VAL A 82 4.68 -4.19 13.04
CA VAL A 82 3.77 -5.23 13.50
C VAL A 82 2.59 -4.59 14.21
N PHE A 83 1.40 -4.96 13.77
CA PHE A 83 0.14 -4.69 14.44
C PHE A 83 -0.29 -5.97 15.16
N ASP A 84 -0.55 -5.88 16.46
CA ASP A 84 -1.17 -6.97 17.20
C ASP A 84 -2.62 -7.19 16.71
N ALA A 85 -3.18 -8.36 17.00
CA ALA A 85 -4.55 -8.68 16.61
C ALA A 85 -5.54 -7.66 17.19
N GLY A 86 -6.46 -7.18 16.36
CA GLY A 86 -7.52 -6.26 16.72
C GLY A 86 -7.15 -4.78 16.70
N VAL A 87 -5.88 -4.40 16.52
CA VAL A 87 -5.45 -2.98 16.56
C VAL A 87 -6.13 -2.14 15.47
N LEU A 88 -6.28 -2.72 14.28
CA LEU A 88 -6.96 -2.14 13.12
C LEU A 88 -8.10 -3.02 12.60
N GLY A 89 -8.68 -3.85 13.48
CA GLY A 89 -9.69 -4.85 13.09
C GLY A 89 -9.12 -6.12 12.44
N ASN A 90 -7.80 -6.22 12.31
CA ASN A 90 -7.10 -7.42 11.85
C ASN A 90 -7.34 -8.60 12.82
N ALA A 91 -7.70 -9.78 12.29
CA ALA A 91 -7.99 -10.98 13.06
C ALA A 91 -6.73 -11.64 13.66
N ARG A 92 -5.58 -11.48 13.01
CA ARG A 92 -4.27 -11.96 13.48
C ARG A 92 -3.27 -10.81 13.50
N SER A 93 -2.12 -11.04 14.13
CA SER A 93 -1.02 -10.08 14.01
C SER A 93 -0.65 -9.90 12.53
N LEU A 94 -0.53 -8.64 12.13
CA LEU A 94 -0.27 -8.22 10.76
C LEU A 94 1.09 -7.54 10.69
N ARG A 95 1.93 -7.94 9.74
CA ARG A 95 3.26 -7.36 9.51
C ARG A 95 3.31 -6.72 8.13
N VAL A 96 3.78 -5.48 8.08
CA VAL A 96 3.89 -4.70 6.85
C VAL A 96 5.20 -3.91 6.83
N SER A 97 5.61 -3.41 5.66
CA SER A 97 6.75 -2.48 5.60
C SER A 97 6.41 -1.13 6.26
N PRO A 98 7.42 -0.38 6.73
CA PRO A 98 7.21 0.92 7.38
C PRO A 98 6.39 1.94 6.59
N HIS A 99 6.51 1.93 5.27
CA HIS A 99 5.80 2.82 4.35
C HIS A 99 4.44 2.30 3.89
N HIS A 100 4.05 1.08 4.28
CA HIS A 100 2.75 0.55 3.90
C HIS A 100 1.64 1.32 4.58
N ARG A 101 0.71 1.87 3.81
CA ARG A 101 -0.40 2.65 4.38
C ARG A 101 -1.54 1.75 4.82
N MET A 102 -1.89 1.95 6.08
CA MET A 102 -3.02 1.34 6.75
C MET A 102 -4.20 2.31 6.69
N MET A 103 -5.41 1.81 6.45
CA MET A 103 -6.57 2.67 6.49
C MET A 103 -6.99 2.92 7.95
N VAL A 104 -7.14 4.20 8.30
CA VAL A 104 -7.66 4.66 9.59
C VAL A 104 -8.97 5.37 9.35
N THR A 105 -9.99 5.03 10.13
CA THR A 105 -11.34 5.54 9.96
C THR A 105 -11.91 6.14 11.25
N GLY A 106 -12.98 6.91 11.08
CA GLY A 106 -13.80 7.43 12.17
C GLY A 106 -13.29 8.76 12.72
N TRP A 107 -13.81 9.16 13.89
CA TRP A 107 -13.68 10.54 14.39
C TRP A 107 -12.24 11.05 14.55
N ARG A 108 -11.26 10.16 14.81
CA ARG A 108 -9.84 10.56 14.91
C ARG A 108 -9.30 10.95 13.53
N ALA A 109 -9.68 10.25 12.47
CA ALA A 109 -9.33 10.62 11.10
C ALA A 109 -9.94 11.98 10.72
N GLU A 110 -11.24 12.15 11.00
CA GLU A 110 -11.95 13.41 10.72
C GLU A 110 -11.35 14.59 11.47
N LEU A 111 -10.99 14.40 12.75
CA LEU A 111 -10.39 15.46 13.56
C LEU A 111 -8.98 15.82 13.08
N ALA A 112 -8.19 14.83 12.64
CA ALA A 112 -6.82 15.05 12.22
C ALA A 112 -6.70 15.68 10.82
N THR A 113 -7.60 15.31 9.91
CA THR A 113 -7.44 15.61 8.46
C THR A 113 -8.68 16.25 7.82
N GLY A 114 -9.82 16.27 8.51
CA GLY A 114 -11.12 16.65 7.95
C GLY A 114 -11.81 15.53 7.17
N GLU A 115 -11.19 14.36 7.04
CA GLU A 115 -11.66 13.24 6.21
C GLU A 115 -12.01 12.00 7.05
N PRO A 116 -13.10 11.28 6.74
CA PRO A 116 -13.57 10.14 7.55
C PRO A 116 -12.72 8.87 7.38
N GLU A 117 -11.98 8.78 6.27
CA GLU A 117 -11.16 7.64 5.89
C GLU A 117 -9.83 8.16 5.32
N ILE A 118 -8.73 7.79 5.96
CA ILE A 118 -7.39 8.21 5.57
C ILE A 118 -6.42 7.03 5.52
N LEU A 119 -5.39 7.18 4.70
CA LEU A 119 -4.27 6.25 4.62
C LEU A 119 -3.09 6.80 5.40
N VAL A 120 -2.55 5.98 6.32
CA VAL A 120 -1.46 6.36 7.22
C VAL A 120 -0.34 5.34 7.12
N GLU A 121 0.89 5.78 6.85
CA GLU A 121 2.06 4.89 6.84
C GLU A 121 2.22 4.19 8.21
N ALA A 122 2.48 2.88 8.17
CA ALA A 122 2.59 2.07 9.38
C ALA A 122 3.63 2.60 10.39
N ARG A 123 4.73 3.19 9.92
CA ARG A 123 5.76 3.79 10.79
C ARG A 123 5.23 4.94 11.65
N HIS A 124 4.25 5.70 11.17
CA HIS A 124 3.64 6.78 11.94
C HIS A 124 2.66 6.28 13.00
N LEU A 125 2.37 4.98 13.03
CA LEU A 125 1.47 4.36 14.00
C LEU A 125 2.23 3.64 15.14
N VAL A 126 3.56 3.60 15.13
CA VAL A 126 4.39 2.80 16.05
C VAL A 126 4.20 3.16 17.52
N ASP A 127 3.88 4.41 17.85
CA ASP A 127 3.65 4.82 19.24
C ASP A 127 2.23 4.47 19.75
N ARG A 128 1.38 3.86 18.91
CA ARG A 128 0.07 3.35 19.30
C ARG A 128 0.22 2.03 20.06
N ALA A 129 -0.60 1.85 21.10
CA ALA A 129 -0.67 0.57 21.81
C ALA A 129 -0.94 -0.60 20.84
N GLY A 130 -0.11 -1.64 20.91
CA GLY A 130 -0.20 -2.83 20.06
C GLY A 130 0.47 -2.68 18.68
N VAL A 131 1.17 -1.57 18.42
CA VAL A 131 1.98 -1.37 17.22
C VAL A 131 3.45 -1.27 17.62
N ARG A 132 4.35 -1.91 16.86
CA ARG A 132 5.79 -1.85 17.12
C ARG A 132 6.62 -2.14 15.88
N VAL A 133 7.86 -1.68 15.87
CA VAL A 133 8.88 -2.15 14.91
C VAL A 133 9.45 -3.48 15.38
N GLU A 134 9.59 -4.46 14.49
CA GLU A 134 10.15 -5.78 14.77
C GLU A 134 11.32 -6.08 13.81
N PRO A 135 12.57 -5.73 14.18
CA PRO A 135 13.73 -6.03 13.36
C PRO A 135 13.93 -7.54 13.19
N VAL A 136 14.20 -7.98 11.96
CA VAL A 136 14.45 -9.38 11.59
C VAL A 136 15.62 -9.47 10.62
N ALA A 137 16.39 -10.56 10.67
CA ALA A 137 17.56 -10.73 9.79
C ALA A 137 17.20 -10.80 8.30
N SER A 138 15.99 -11.28 7.98
CA SER A 138 15.52 -11.34 6.61
C SER A 138 14.00 -11.33 6.59
N VAL A 139 13.42 -10.56 5.67
CA VAL A 139 11.99 -10.48 5.44
C VAL A 139 11.69 -10.50 3.94
N GLU A 140 10.65 -11.24 3.56
CA GLU A 140 10.13 -11.25 2.20
C GLU A 140 8.86 -10.40 2.14
N TYR A 141 8.91 -9.41 1.26
CA TYR A 141 7.88 -8.41 1.06
C TYR A 141 7.17 -8.63 -0.28
N PHE A 142 5.85 -8.39 -0.30
CA PHE A 142 4.97 -8.63 -1.43
C PHE A 142 4.14 -7.39 -1.79
N HIS A 143 3.91 -7.22 -3.09
CA HIS A 143 3.08 -6.19 -3.68
C HIS A 143 1.99 -6.79 -4.55
N LEU A 144 0.78 -6.29 -4.39
CA LEU A 144 -0.35 -6.63 -5.23
C LEU A 144 -0.70 -5.42 -6.10
N LEU A 145 -0.56 -5.57 -7.41
CA LEU A 145 -0.88 -4.55 -8.39
C LEU A 145 -2.24 -4.81 -9.00
N PHE A 146 -3.01 -3.75 -9.16
CA PHE A 146 -4.31 -3.74 -9.82
C PHE A 146 -4.29 -2.70 -10.94
N ASP A 147 -5.39 -2.58 -11.69
CA ASP A 147 -5.52 -1.54 -12.73
C ASP A 147 -5.55 -0.12 -12.13
N ARG A 148 -6.02 0.00 -10.90
CA ARG A 148 -6.10 1.23 -10.12
C ARG A 148 -5.61 0.97 -8.71
N HIS A 149 -5.45 2.03 -7.93
CA HIS A 149 -5.19 1.88 -6.51
C HIS A 149 -6.45 1.32 -5.82
N GLU A 150 -6.31 0.22 -5.09
CA GLU A 150 -7.41 -0.43 -4.37
C GLU A 150 -7.11 -0.47 -2.87
N ILE A 151 -8.15 -0.52 -2.05
CA ILE A 151 -8.03 -0.96 -0.65
C ILE A 151 -8.33 -2.45 -0.60
N VAL A 152 -7.40 -3.23 -0.06
CA VAL A 152 -7.52 -4.68 0.13
C VAL A 152 -7.61 -5.01 1.62
N PHE A 153 -8.04 -6.24 1.94
CA PHE A 153 -8.17 -6.68 3.34
C PHE A 153 -7.04 -7.66 3.69
N ALA A 154 -6.06 -7.19 4.46
CA ALA A 154 -4.92 -7.97 4.96
C ALA A 154 -5.17 -8.38 6.41
N GLU A 155 -5.28 -9.69 6.66
CA GLU A 155 -5.75 -10.26 7.93
C GLU A 155 -7.11 -9.68 8.38
N GLY A 156 -7.92 -9.17 7.43
CA GLY A 156 -9.18 -8.48 7.69
C GLY A 156 -9.05 -6.97 7.95
N ALA A 157 -7.84 -6.42 8.09
CA ALA A 157 -7.65 -4.97 8.18
C ALA A 157 -7.57 -4.35 6.77
N PRO A 158 -8.23 -3.20 6.54
CA PRO A 158 -8.13 -2.47 5.28
C PRO A 158 -6.76 -1.81 5.11
N THR A 159 -6.07 -2.14 4.02
CA THR A 159 -4.75 -1.59 3.67
C THR A 159 -4.68 -1.22 2.20
N GLU A 160 -3.72 -0.38 1.86
CA GLU A 160 -3.49 0.02 0.47
C GLU A 160 -2.95 -1.16 -0.36
N SER A 161 -3.37 -1.27 -1.63
CA SER A 161 -2.68 -2.10 -2.62
C SER A 161 -1.41 -1.42 -3.09
N TYR A 162 -0.50 -2.14 -3.74
CA TYR A 162 0.69 -1.46 -4.28
C TYR A 162 0.28 -0.49 -5.37
N HIS A 163 0.67 0.77 -5.18
CA HIS A 163 0.51 1.78 -6.20
C HIS A 163 1.77 2.66 -6.26
N PRO A 164 2.68 2.44 -7.23
CA PRO A 164 4.03 3.01 -7.21
C PRO A 164 4.06 4.55 -7.28
N PHE A 165 2.95 5.16 -7.68
CA PHE A 165 2.86 6.59 -8.00
C PHE A 165 1.75 7.36 -7.26
N ALA A 166 1.01 6.73 -6.32
CA ALA A 166 -0.23 7.32 -5.79
C ALA A 166 0.00 8.41 -4.73
N ALA A 167 1.07 8.31 -3.94
CA ALA A 167 1.37 9.31 -2.92
C ALA A 167 2.88 9.51 -2.70
N ASP A 168 3.72 8.71 -3.36
CA ASP A 168 5.14 8.60 -3.08
C ASP A 168 6.05 9.19 -4.16
N ALA A 169 5.51 9.86 -5.18
CA ALA A 169 6.35 10.67 -6.08
C ALA A 169 7.16 11.73 -5.30
N ALA A 170 6.69 12.15 -4.11
CA ALA A 170 7.41 13.04 -3.21
C ALA A 170 8.43 12.33 -2.30
N SER A 171 8.30 11.02 -2.06
CA SER A 171 9.27 10.23 -1.29
C SER A 171 10.37 9.62 -2.17
N LEU A 172 10.13 9.50 -3.47
CA LEU A 172 11.19 9.32 -4.46
C LEU A 172 12.04 10.58 -4.53
N SER A 173 13.37 10.41 -4.48
CA SER A 173 14.26 11.53 -4.74
C SER A 173 13.97 12.08 -6.16
N PRO A 174 14.07 13.41 -6.38
CA PRO A 174 13.89 13.99 -7.71
C PRO A 174 14.80 13.34 -8.77
N ALA A 175 15.98 12.86 -8.36
CA ALA A 175 16.90 12.12 -9.22
C ALA A 175 16.37 10.73 -9.59
N THR A 176 15.84 9.97 -8.63
CA THR A 176 15.21 8.66 -8.86
C THR A 176 13.98 8.79 -9.74
N LEU A 177 13.15 9.81 -9.50
CA LEU A 177 11.98 10.10 -10.32
C LEU A 177 12.38 10.47 -11.76
N ALA A 178 13.37 11.36 -11.93
CA ALA A 178 13.88 11.75 -13.25
C ALA A 178 14.50 10.57 -14.00
N GLU A 179 15.20 9.68 -13.30
CA GLU A 179 15.77 8.47 -13.87
C GLU A 179 14.67 7.49 -14.32
N ILE A 180 13.66 7.25 -13.47
CA ILE A 180 12.50 6.41 -13.82
C ILE A 180 11.77 6.98 -15.03
N VAL A 181 11.54 8.30 -15.10
CA VAL A 181 10.88 8.95 -16.24
C VAL A 181 11.74 8.93 -17.50
N ALA A 182 13.07 9.05 -17.38
CA ALA A 182 13.98 8.95 -18.52
C ALA A 182 14.03 7.54 -19.12
N ILE A 183 13.95 6.51 -18.28
CA ILE A 183 13.92 5.09 -18.70
C ILE A 183 12.52 4.71 -19.20
N PHE A 184 11.46 5.24 -18.57
CA PHE A 184 10.07 4.98 -18.88
C PHE A 184 9.29 6.28 -19.13
N PRO A 185 9.35 6.84 -20.35
CA PRO A 185 8.59 8.03 -20.70
C PRO A 185 7.07 7.88 -20.45
N GLN A 186 6.55 6.66 -20.61
CA GLN A 186 5.15 6.31 -20.33
C GLN A 186 4.79 6.34 -18.83
N ALA A 187 5.77 6.21 -17.92
CA ALA A 187 5.55 6.33 -16.48
C ALA A 187 5.23 7.78 -16.08
N ALA A 188 5.66 8.79 -16.85
CA ALA A 188 5.36 10.20 -16.58
C ALA A 188 3.85 10.50 -16.65
N THR A 189 3.15 9.91 -17.62
CA THR A 189 1.69 10.06 -17.74
C THR A 189 0.96 9.29 -16.65
N ALA A 190 1.44 8.09 -16.28
CA ALA A 190 0.91 7.35 -15.13
C ALA A 190 1.09 8.16 -13.83
N LEU A 191 2.27 8.71 -13.57
CA LEU A 191 2.58 9.56 -12.42
C LEU A 191 1.62 10.75 -12.25
N GLN A 192 1.14 11.34 -13.35
CA GLN A 192 0.23 12.49 -13.30
C GLN A 192 -1.25 12.10 -13.13
N ALA A 193 -1.66 10.93 -13.61
CA ALA A 193 -3.03 10.43 -13.53
C ALA A 193 -3.33 9.71 -12.20
N CYS A 194 -2.28 9.28 -11.50
CA CYS A 194 -2.41 8.47 -10.31
C CYS A 194 -2.74 9.30 -9.06
N ARG A 195 -3.84 8.94 -8.41
CA ARG A 195 -4.31 9.50 -7.14
C ARG A 195 -4.43 8.35 -6.14
N PRO A 196 -4.15 8.59 -4.85
CA PRO A 196 -4.43 7.58 -3.86
C PRO A 196 -5.95 7.39 -3.74
N VAL A 197 -6.39 6.16 -3.46
CA VAL A 197 -7.83 5.81 -3.38
C VAL A 197 -8.52 6.49 -2.19
N ARG A 198 -7.73 6.95 -1.21
CA ARG A 198 -8.13 7.81 -0.09
C ARG A 198 -7.04 8.85 0.18
N PRO A 199 -7.36 9.98 0.83
CA PRO A 199 -6.37 10.94 1.30
C PRO A 199 -5.29 10.28 2.15
N CYS A 200 -4.04 10.70 1.97
CA CYS A 200 -2.92 10.20 2.76
C CYS A 200 -2.54 11.23 3.82
N ALA A 201 -2.49 10.81 5.08
CA ALA A 201 -2.05 11.67 6.16
C ALA A 201 -0.54 11.86 6.10
N ASP A 202 -0.08 13.11 6.29
CA ASP A 202 1.33 13.38 6.52
C ASP A 202 1.76 13.00 7.95
N ALA A 203 3.04 13.18 8.27
CA ALA A 203 3.56 12.82 9.59
C ALA A 203 2.95 13.66 10.74
N ALA A 204 2.61 14.93 10.48
CA ALA A 204 2.01 15.81 11.49
C ALA A 204 0.55 15.45 11.75
N GLU A 205 -0.21 15.17 10.69
CA GLU A 205 -1.59 14.69 10.77
C GLU A 205 -1.66 13.32 11.45
N ALA A 206 -0.76 12.40 11.09
CA ALA A 206 -0.69 11.08 11.72
C ALA A 206 -0.39 11.15 13.22
N ALA A 207 0.43 12.12 13.67
CA ALA A 207 0.70 12.32 15.08
C ALA A 207 -0.56 12.68 15.90
N LEU A 208 -1.52 13.39 15.30
CA LEU A 208 -2.80 13.69 15.95
C LEU A 208 -3.65 12.43 16.20
N LEU A 209 -3.44 11.36 15.41
CA LEU A 209 -4.12 10.08 15.60
C LEU A 209 -3.64 9.31 16.84
N LEU A 210 -2.49 9.69 17.40
CA LEU A 210 -1.88 9.06 18.57
C LEU A 210 -2.17 9.79 19.88
N ALA A 211 -2.66 11.04 19.82
CA ALA A 211 -3.00 11.88 20.97
C ALA A 211 -4.32 11.46 21.67
#